data_AF-A0A663EIB0-F1
#
_entry.id   AF-A0A663EIB0-F1
#
_cell.length_a   1.000
_cell.length_b   1.000
_cell.length_c   1.000
_cell.angle_alpha   90.00
_cell.angle_beta   90.00
_cell.angle_gamma   90.00
#
_symmetry.space_group_name_H-M   'P 1'
#
loop_
_entity.id
_entity.type
_entity.pdbx_description
1 polymer ?
#
loop_
_entity_poly.entity_id
_entity_poly.type
_entity_poly.pdbx_seq_one_letter_code
_entity_poly.pdbx_strand_id
1 'polypeptide(L)' 'MGDSKVKVAVRVRPMNRRELDLHTKCVVDVDANKVILHPVNTNLSKGDAR' A
#
# COMPACT_ATOMS: atom_id res chain seq x y z
N MET A 1 -1.98 -12.63 -33.93
CA MET A 1 -2.36 -13.24 -32.64
C MET A 1 -1.46 -12.63 -31.56
N GLY A 2 -2.00 -11.99 -30.52
CA GLY A 2 -1.25 -11.92 -29.25
C GLY A 2 -1.23 -10.64 -28.39
N ASP A 3 -1.62 -9.44 -28.85
CA ASP A 3 -1.34 -8.20 -28.07
C ASP A 3 -2.41 -7.78 -27.05
N SER A 4 -3.32 -8.67 -26.65
CA SER A 4 -4.29 -8.32 -25.60
C SER A 4 -3.63 -8.42 -24.23
N LYS A 5 -3.24 -7.26 -23.68
CA LYS A 5 -2.68 -7.17 -22.32
C LYS A 5 -3.77 -7.45 -21.28
N VAL A 6 -3.39 -8.18 -20.23
CA VAL A 6 -4.26 -8.43 -19.08
C VAL A 6 -4.57 -7.11 -18.37
N LYS A 7 -5.84 -6.87 -18.08
CA LYS A 7 -6.28 -5.73 -17.27
C LYS A 7 -6.04 -6.03 -15.80
N VAL A 8 -5.36 -5.12 -15.10
CA VAL A 8 -5.05 -5.25 -13.68
C VAL A 8 -5.67 -4.07 -12.94
N ALA A 9 -6.19 -4.33 -11.74
CA ALA A 9 -6.71 -3.33 -10.82
C ALA A 9 -6.09 -3.53 -9.44
N VAL A 10 -5.94 -2.44 -8.70
CA VAL A 10 -5.47 -2.46 -7.31
C VAL A 10 -6.60 -1.96 -6.42
N ARG A 11 -6.85 -2.65 -5.31
CA ARG A 11 -7.85 -2.27 -4.31
C ARG A 11 -7.17 -2.00 -2.99
N VAL A 12 -7.17 -0.73 -2.56
CA VAL A 12 -6.70 -0.34 -1.23
C VAL A 12 -7.89 -0.43 -0.27
N ARG A 13 -7.73 -1.16 0.85
CA ARG A 13 -8.75 -1.20 1.90
C ARG A 13 -8.65 0.06 2.78
N PRO A 14 -9.75 0.51 3.40
CA PRO A 14 -9.67 1.53 4.44
C PRO A 14 -8.85 1.03 5.65
N MET A 15 -8.36 1.98 6.43
CA MET A 15 -7.68 1.72 7.70
C MET A 15 -8.65 1.04 8.66
N ASN A 16 -8.21 -0.07 9.28
CA ASN A 16 -9.01 -0.77 10.27
C ASN A 16 -8.96 -0.02 11.62
N ARG A 17 -9.87 -0.40 12.54
CA ARG A 17 -9.98 0.26 13.84
C ARG A 17 -8.66 0.26 14.62
N ARG A 18 -7.93 -0.85 14.65
CA ARG A 18 -6.63 -0.96 15.35
C ARG A 18 -5.60 0.01 14.77
N GLU A 19 -5.54 0.17 13.44
CA GLU A 19 -4.62 1.08 12.77
C GLU A 19 -4.91 2.55 13.12
N LEU A 20 -6.18 2.91 13.25
CA LEU A 20 -6.61 4.23 13.71
C LEU A 20 -6.29 4.44 15.19
N ASP A 21 -6.70 3.49 16.05
CA ASP A 21 -6.52 3.57 17.51
C ASP A 21 -5.03 3.64 17.90
N LEU A 22 -4.16 2.93 17.19
CA LEU A 22 -2.71 2.91 17.41
C LEU A 22 -1.93 3.94 16.56
N HIS A 23 -2.60 4.89 15.91
CA HIS A 23 -1.96 5.96 15.12
C HIS A 23 -0.97 5.42 14.06
N THR A 24 -1.32 4.31 13.42
CA THR A 24 -0.50 3.71 12.37
C THR A 24 -0.51 4.61 11.15
N LYS A 25 0.68 5.00 10.66
CA LYS A 25 0.81 5.84 9.47
C LYS A 25 0.30 5.10 8.23
N CYS A 26 -0.67 5.68 7.52
CA CYS A 26 -1.03 5.22 6.19
C CYS A 26 0.11 5.57 5.21
N VAL A 27 0.60 4.58 4.47
CA VAL A 27 1.71 4.75 3.51
C VAL A 27 1.31 4.47 2.08
N VAL A 28 0.06 4.12 1.83
CA VAL A 28 -0.47 3.88 0.49
C VAL A 28 -1.46 4.99 0.16
N ASP A 29 -1.20 5.69 -0.93
CA ASP A 29 -2.11 6.69 -1.50
C ASP A 29 -2.52 6.29 -2.93
N VAL A 30 -3.69 6.73 -3.37
CA VAL A 30 -4.25 6.42 -4.68
C VAL A 30 -4.55 7.72 -5.42
N ASP A 31 -3.79 7.98 -6.47
CA ASP A 31 -3.97 9.13 -7.37
C ASP A 31 -4.42 8.64 -8.75
N ALA A 32 -5.71 8.80 -9.06
CA ALA A 32 -6.36 8.28 -10.25
C ALA A 32 -6.08 6.77 -10.48
N ASN A 33 -5.19 6.44 -11.42
CA ASN A 33 -4.81 5.07 -11.76
C ASN A 33 -3.42 4.69 -11.24
N LYS A 34 -2.83 5.52 -10.37
CA LYS A 34 -1.52 5.30 -9.76
C LYS A 34 -1.72 4.98 -8.28
N VAL A 35 -0.91 4.05 -7.79
CA VAL A 35 -0.81 3.75 -6.37
C VAL A 35 0.57 4.20 -5.92
N ILE A 36 0.62 5.13 -4.98
CA ILE A 36 1.84 5.72 -4.45
C ILE A 36 2.15 5.04 -3.12
N LEU A 37 3.32 4.41 -3.03
CA LEU A 37 3.83 3.85 -1.79
C LEU A 37 4.87 4.81 -1.19
N HIS A 38 4.51 5.43 -0.08
CA HIS A 38 5.42 6.30 0.66
C HIS A 38 6.41 5.49 1.51
N PRO A 39 7.66 5.94 1.65
CA PRO A 39 8.62 5.27 2.51
C PRO A 39 8.15 5.31 3.98
N VAL A 40 8.28 4.18 4.66
CA VAL A 40 8.15 4.08 6.11
C VAL A 40 9.43 4.59 6.75
N ASN A 41 9.46 5.86 7.16
CA ASN A 41 10.60 6.48 7.83
C ASN A 41 10.71 6.07 9.32
N THR A 42 10.28 4.86 9.65
CA THR A 42 10.61 4.20 10.91
C THR A 42 11.98 3.56 10.75
N ASN A 43 12.87 3.78 11.71
CA ASN A 43 14.13 3.05 11.87
C ASN A 43 13.90 1.54 12.13
N LEU A 44 13.16 0.85 11.26
CA LEU A 44 13.07 -0.60 11.24
C LEU A 44 14.28 -1.10 10.46
N SER A 45 15.44 -1.02 11.13
CA SER A 45 16.62 -1.77 10.75
C SER A 45 16.20 -3.22 10.53
N LYS A 46 16.19 -3.63 9.26
CA LYS A 46 16.46 -5.00 8.80
C LYS A 46 15.78 -6.11 9.64
N GLY A 47 14.50 -6.37 9.37
CA GLY A 47 13.90 -7.64 9.76
C GLY A 47 12.46 -7.53 10.25
N ASP A 48 11.52 -7.71 9.34
CA ASP A 48 10.35 -8.51 9.66
C ASP A 48 10.11 -9.45 8.49
N ALA A 49 10.88 -10.53 8.48
CA ALA A 49 10.53 -11.77 7.79
C ALA A 49 9.78 -12.61 8.83
N ARG A 50 8.46 -12.46 8.89
CA ARG A 50 7.55 -13.39 9.55
C ARG A 50 6.30 -13.55 8.72
#